data_AF-A0A3D4W6U2-F1
#
_entry.id   AF-A0A3D4W6U2-F1
#
_cell.length_a   1.000
_cell.length_b   1.000
_cell.length_c   1.000
_cell.angle_alpha   90.00
_cell.angle_beta   90.00
_cell.angle_gamma   90.00
#
_symmetry.space_group_name_H-M   'P 1'
#
loop_
_entity.id
_entity.type
_entity.pdbx_description
1 polymer ?
#
loop_
_entity_poly.entity_id
_entity_poly.type
_entity_poly.pdbx_seq_one_letter_code
_entity_poly.pdbx_strand_id
1 'polypeptide(L)'
;MRSHLVVFASQPMPDKALRWQAAYDVFTAFRDLEEVELVVKLHPAERESVGYYSEIARKAGLNQVRILYDVDLYELIAACDLLITCYSTVGGEAVYFGKPLIILDHHGDDLLGYHAEGVAWQVKDAGRLKIISDEVLQG
;
A
#
# COMPACT_ATOMS: atom_id res chain seq x y z
N MET A 1 0.85 -22.65 -6.18
CA MET A 1 0.64 -21.31 -6.76
C MET A 1 1.80 -20.41 -6.31
N ARG A 2 2.12 -19.36 -7.07
CA ARG A 2 3.11 -18.36 -6.65
C ARG A 2 2.39 -17.35 -5.76
N SER A 3 2.96 -17.03 -4.60
CA SER A 3 2.46 -15.93 -3.76
C SER A 3 2.68 -14.59 -4.47
N HIS A 4 1.69 -13.71 -4.41
CA HIS A 4 1.78 -12.34 -4.92
C HIS A 4 2.49 -11.44 -3.90
N LEU A 5 3.38 -10.57 -4.37
CA LEU A 5 4.05 -9.57 -3.54
C LEU A 5 3.33 -8.22 -3.68
N VAL A 6 2.74 -7.75 -2.59
CA VAL A 6 2.07 -6.44 -2.53
C VAL A 6 2.88 -5.48 -1.67
N VAL A 7 3.09 -4.27 -2.18
CA VAL A 7 3.87 -3.24 -1.49
C VAL A 7 2.99 -2.07 -1.13
N PHE A 8 2.87 -1.78 0.17
CA PHE A 8 2.36 -0.51 0.66
C PHE A 8 3.53 0.44 0.94
N ALA A 9 3.67 1.47 0.10
CA ALA A 9 4.62 2.55 0.31
C ALA A 9 4.02 3.54 1.33
N SER A 10 4.56 3.54 2.54
CA SER A 10 4.05 4.39 3.62
C SER A 10 4.33 5.87 3.34
N GLN A 11 3.56 6.74 3.99
CA GLN A 11 3.67 8.18 3.84
C GLN A 11 3.52 8.87 5.21
N PRO A 12 4.43 9.77 5.61
CA PRO A 12 4.18 10.66 6.73
C PRO A 12 3.05 11.62 6.34
N MET A 13 2.01 11.69 7.17
CA MET A 13 0.91 12.64 6.99
C MET A 13 0.81 13.55 8.21
N PRO A 14 0.53 14.86 8.03
CA PRO A 14 0.28 15.78 9.12
C PRO A 14 -0.89 15.32 10.00
N ASP A 15 -1.96 14.82 9.37
CA ASP A 15 -3.06 14.18 10.05
C ASP A 15 -2.66 12.76 10.49
N LYS A 16 -2.42 12.61 11.79
CA LYS A 16 -2.03 11.34 12.40
C LYS A 16 -3.18 10.32 12.39
N ALA A 17 -4.43 10.76 12.48
CA ALA A 17 -5.58 9.88 12.45
C ALA A 17 -5.73 9.29 11.04
N LEU A 18 -5.57 10.12 10.01
CA LEU A 18 -5.58 9.66 8.62
C LEU A 18 -4.41 8.70 8.32
N ARG A 19 -3.19 9.02 8.77
CA ARG A 19 -2.03 8.11 8.64
C ARG A 19 -2.29 6.75 9.28
N TRP A 20 -2.88 6.75 10.48
CA TRP A 20 -3.24 5.53 11.19
C TRP A 20 -4.31 4.75 10.42
N GLN A 21 -5.35 5.44 9.96
CA GLN A 21 -6.45 4.84 9.21
C GLN A 21 -5.97 4.22 7.90
N ALA A 22 -5.09 4.88 7.15
CA ALA A 22 -4.52 4.34 5.93
C ALA A 22 -3.80 3.02 6.16
N ALA A 23 -2.93 2.94 7.17
CA ALA A 23 -2.27 1.69 7.52
C ALA A 23 -3.26 0.62 7.98
N TYR A 24 -4.24 1.01 8.81
CA TYR A 24 -5.26 0.09 9.34
C TYR A 24 -6.13 -0.49 8.22
N ASP A 25 -6.53 0.33 7.25
CA ASP A 25 -7.36 -0.08 6.14
C ASP A 25 -6.62 -1.00 5.18
N VAL A 26 -5.34 -0.72 4.90
CA VAL A 26 -4.46 -1.65 4.17
C VAL A 26 -4.39 -2.98 4.92
N PHE A 27 -4.04 -2.99 6.20
CA PHE A 27 -3.92 -4.25 6.93
C PHE A 27 -5.24 -5.01 7.04
N THR A 28 -6.35 -4.30 7.20
CA THR A 28 -7.69 -4.88 7.21
C THR A 28 -8.05 -5.50 5.85
N ALA A 29 -7.71 -4.85 4.74
CA ALA A 29 -7.98 -5.36 3.40
C ALA A 29 -7.23 -6.66 3.09
N PHE A 30 -6.01 -6.80 3.62
CA PHE A 30 -5.10 -7.90 3.31
C PHE A 30 -5.08 -9.04 4.34
N ARG A 31 -5.73 -8.91 5.51
CA ARG A 31 -5.70 -9.95 6.56
C ARG A 31 -6.31 -11.29 6.14
N ASP A 32 -7.28 -11.25 5.22
CA ASP A 32 -8.07 -12.40 4.76
C ASP A 32 -7.75 -12.76 3.30
N LEU A 33 -6.73 -12.14 2.68
CA LEU A 33 -6.27 -12.49 1.33
C LEU A 33 -5.23 -13.59 1.42
N GLU A 34 -5.56 -14.76 0.85
CA GLU A 34 -4.64 -15.89 0.73
C GLU A 34 -3.63 -15.65 -0.38
N GLU A 35 -2.47 -16.32 -0.31
CA GLU A 35 -1.41 -16.24 -1.33
C GLU A 35 -0.87 -14.82 -1.60
N VAL A 36 -0.98 -13.92 -0.62
CA VAL A 36 -0.41 -12.56 -0.68
C VAL A 36 0.63 -12.36 0.43
N GLU A 37 1.79 -11.85 0.04
CA GLU A 37 2.80 -11.31 0.94
C GLU A 37 2.69 -9.78 0.93
N LEU A 38 2.22 -9.20 2.05
CA LEU A 38 2.19 -7.75 2.22
C LEU A 38 3.51 -7.24 2.81
N VAL A 39 4.14 -6.32 2.09
CA VAL A 39 5.29 -5.54 2.53
C VAL A 39 4.87 -4.10 2.76
N VAL A 40 5.18 -3.55 3.93
CA VAL A 40 5.16 -2.11 4.18
C VAL A 40 6.57 -1.58 3.98
N LYS A 41 6.75 -0.77 2.95
CA LYS A 41 7.99 -0.03 2.73
C LYS A 41 7.89 1.32 3.44
N LEU A 42 8.68 1.51 4.49
CA LEU A 42 8.68 2.75 5.26
C LEU A 42 9.27 3.90 4.43
N HIS A 43 8.60 5.05 4.47
CA HIS A 43 9.13 6.31 3.98
C HIS A 43 10.45 6.66 4.72
N PRO A 44 11.41 7.34 4.08
CA PRO A 44 12.67 7.74 4.73
C PRO A 44 12.48 8.48 6.07
N ALA A 45 11.47 9.37 6.13
CA ALA A 45 11.11 10.12 7.35
C ALA A 45 10.45 9.26 8.46
N GLU A 46 10.16 7.98 8.19
CA GLU A 46 9.47 7.07 9.10
C GLU A 46 10.36 5.91 9.58
N ARG A 47 11.70 6.00 9.43
CA ARG A 47 12.67 4.94 9.78
C ARG A 47 12.40 4.20 11.10
N GLU A 48 12.05 4.96 12.14
CA GLU A 48 11.81 4.44 13.50
C GLU A 48 10.37 3.98 13.73
N SER A 49 9.54 3.89 12.68
CA SER A 49 8.10 3.62 12.78
C SER A 49 7.75 2.13 12.65
N VAL A 50 8.73 1.21 12.66
CA VAL A 50 8.45 -0.25 12.59
C VAL A 50 7.43 -0.66 13.65
N GLY A 51 7.66 -0.28 14.91
CA GLY A 51 6.74 -0.59 16.01
C GLY A 51 5.35 0.03 15.85
N TYR A 52 5.26 1.21 15.24
CA TYR A 52 3.98 1.86 14.94
C TYR A 52 3.15 1.04 13.97
N TYR A 53 3.72 0.61 12.84
CA TYR A 53 3.01 -0.21 11.86
C TYR A 53 2.72 -1.62 12.38
N SER A 54 3.62 -2.22 13.16
CA SER A 54 3.39 -3.54 13.79
C SER A 54 2.18 -3.53 14.73
N GLU A 55 2.01 -2.48 15.54
CA GLU A 55 0.85 -2.37 16.43
C GLU A 55 -0.47 -2.20 15.68
N ILE A 56 -0.45 -1.50 14.54
CA ILE A 56 -1.65 -1.34 13.70
C ILE A 56 -2.00 -2.67 13.03
N ALA A 57 -1.01 -3.41 12.50
CA ALA A 57 -1.24 -4.73 11.91
C ALA A 57 -1.86 -5.70 12.93
N ARG A 58 -1.34 -5.72 14.17
CA ARG A 58 -1.91 -6.49 15.27
C ARG A 58 -3.36 -6.10 15.57
N LYS A 59 -3.69 -4.81 15.56
CA LYS A 59 -5.07 -4.31 15.76
C LYS A 59 -6.00 -4.67 14.59
N ALA A 60 -5.50 -4.74 13.38
CA ALA A 60 -6.25 -5.14 12.19
C ALA A 60 -6.49 -6.66 12.12
N GLY A 61 -5.74 -7.45 12.91
CA GLY A 61 -5.75 -8.91 12.87
C GLY A 61 -4.85 -9.50 11.79
N LEU A 62 -3.95 -8.71 11.21
CA LEU A 62 -2.99 -9.17 10.21
C LEU A 62 -1.78 -9.79 10.91
N ASN A 63 -1.65 -11.11 10.83
CA ASN A 63 -0.61 -11.85 11.54
C ASN A 63 0.75 -11.84 10.83
N GLN A 64 0.79 -11.62 9.52
CA GLN A 64 2.01 -11.64 8.73
C GLN A 64 2.08 -10.41 7.83
N VAL A 65 2.99 -9.51 8.16
CA VAL A 65 3.37 -8.33 7.36
C VAL A 65 4.85 -8.08 7.54
N ARG A 66 5.56 -7.78 6.45
CA ARG A 66 6.97 -7.40 6.52
C ARG A 66 7.08 -5.88 6.48
N ILE A 67 7.65 -5.29 7.52
CA ILE A 67 7.86 -3.85 7.57
C ILE A 67 9.34 -3.58 7.33
N LEU A 68 9.65 -2.92 6.21
CA LEU A 68 11.00 -2.77 5.69
C LEU A 68 11.36 -1.28 5.56
N TYR A 69 12.50 -0.90 6.11
CA TYR A 69 13.08 0.44 5.91
C TYR A 69 14.28 0.40 4.97
N ASP A 70 15.24 -0.48 5.22
CA ASP A 70 16.55 -0.51 4.53
C ASP A 70 16.54 -1.51 3.37
N VAL A 71 15.77 -1.18 2.33
CA VAL A 71 15.68 -1.96 1.08
C VAL A 71 15.66 -1.00 -0.10
N ASP A 72 16.20 -1.42 -1.25
CA ASP A 72 16.11 -0.60 -2.44
C ASP A 72 14.65 -0.51 -2.93
N LEU A 73 14.20 0.73 -3.19
CA LEU A 73 12.82 0.97 -3.60
C LEU A 73 12.56 0.40 -5.00
N TYR A 74 13.50 0.55 -5.94
CA TYR A 74 13.32 0.13 -7.32
C TYR A 74 13.36 -1.38 -7.46
N GLU A 75 14.21 -2.07 -6.70
CA GLU A 75 14.19 -3.54 -6.63
C GLU A 75 12.84 -4.03 -6.10
N LEU A 76 12.31 -3.37 -5.07
CA LEU A 76 11.02 -3.73 -4.48
C LEU A 76 9.85 -3.46 -5.44
N ILE A 77 9.84 -2.34 -6.15
CA ILE A 77 8.85 -2.02 -7.19
C ILE A 77 8.95 -3.03 -8.34
N ALA A 78 10.16 -3.31 -8.83
CA ALA A 78 10.37 -4.25 -9.92
C ALA A 78 9.87 -5.66 -9.58
N ALA A 79 9.99 -6.07 -8.32
CA ALA A 79 9.58 -7.38 -7.84
C ALA A 79 8.08 -7.48 -7.49
N CYS A 80 7.41 -6.38 -7.13
CA CYS A 80 6.02 -6.45 -6.70
C CYS A 80 5.04 -6.72 -7.84
N ASP A 81 3.89 -7.28 -7.48
CA ASP A 81 2.77 -7.54 -8.37
C ASP A 81 1.71 -6.41 -8.26
N LEU A 82 1.71 -5.66 -7.16
CA LEU A 82 0.86 -4.48 -6.92
C LEU A 82 1.55 -3.49 -5.98
N LEU A 83 1.45 -2.20 -6.27
CA LEU A 83 1.86 -1.11 -5.37
C LEU A 83 0.65 -0.32 -4.88
N ILE A 84 0.63 -0.03 -3.58
CA ILE A 84 -0.35 0.82 -2.91
C ILE A 84 0.39 2.01 -2.32
N THR A 85 -0.15 3.21 -2.54
CA THR A 85 0.28 4.43 -1.84
C THR A 85 -0.91 5.32 -1.54
N CYS A 86 -0.72 6.43 -0.84
CA CYS A 86 -1.78 7.42 -0.61
C CYS A 86 -1.52 8.68 -1.44
N TYR A 87 -0.44 9.40 -1.11
CA TYR A 87 -0.11 10.70 -1.69
C TYR A 87 1.39 10.81 -1.96
N SER A 88 1.99 9.74 -2.50
CA SER A 88 3.43 9.66 -2.75
C SER A 88 3.73 9.75 -4.24
N THR A 89 4.85 10.42 -4.57
CA THR A 89 5.37 10.44 -5.94
C THR A 89 5.74 9.05 -6.42
N VAL A 90 6.04 8.11 -5.49
CA VAL A 90 6.35 6.68 -5.75
C VAL A 90 5.32 6.00 -6.66
N GLY A 91 4.08 6.50 -6.73
CA GLY A 91 3.11 6.05 -7.71
C GLY A 91 3.60 6.21 -9.16
N GLY A 92 4.33 7.29 -9.46
CA GLY A 92 4.91 7.54 -10.78
C GLY A 92 5.97 6.51 -11.15
N GLU A 93 6.81 6.12 -10.20
CA GLU A 93 7.77 5.04 -10.36
C GLU A 93 7.05 3.70 -10.60
N ALA A 94 5.96 3.40 -9.89
CA ALA A 94 5.17 2.20 -10.15
C ALA A 94 4.61 2.18 -11.58
N VAL A 95 4.04 3.30 -12.05
CA VAL A 95 3.54 3.46 -13.42
C VAL A 95 4.67 3.29 -14.43
N TYR A 96 5.85 3.88 -14.19
CA TYR A 96 7.01 3.75 -15.06
C TYR A 96 7.47 2.28 -15.21
N PHE A 97 7.43 1.51 -14.12
CA PHE A 97 7.74 0.08 -14.12
C PHE A 97 6.59 -0.80 -14.67
N GLY A 98 5.48 -0.20 -15.11
CA GLY A 98 4.30 -0.92 -15.59
C GLY A 98 3.60 -1.72 -14.50
N LYS A 99 3.74 -1.30 -13.23
CA LYS A 99 3.14 -1.99 -12.09
C LYS A 99 1.73 -1.49 -11.83
N PRO A 100 0.78 -2.39 -11.53
CA PRO A 100 -0.53 -2.00 -11.03
C PRO A 100 -0.39 -1.07 -9.82
N LEU A 101 -1.16 0.01 -9.83
CA LEU A 101 -1.11 1.06 -8.81
C LEU A 101 -2.50 1.31 -8.23
N ILE A 102 -2.63 1.21 -6.92
CA ILE A 102 -3.81 1.67 -6.18
C ILE A 102 -3.41 2.87 -5.33
N ILE A 103 -4.19 3.94 -5.42
CA ILE A 103 -4.14 5.07 -4.48
C ILE A 103 -5.23 4.90 -3.42
N LEU A 104 -4.82 4.75 -2.16
CA LEU A 104 -5.72 4.81 -1.01
C LEU A 104 -5.88 6.26 -0.60
N ASP A 105 -7.04 6.82 -0.95
CA ASP A 105 -7.37 8.22 -0.86
C ASP A 105 -8.75 8.37 -0.22
N HIS A 106 -8.78 8.48 1.10
CA HIS A 106 -10.01 8.53 1.90
C HIS A 106 -10.91 9.71 1.55
N HIS A 107 -10.34 10.82 1.09
CA HIS A 107 -11.09 12.01 0.68
C HIS A 107 -11.51 11.92 -0.79
N GLY A 108 -10.71 11.27 -1.61
CA GLY A 108 -10.91 11.12 -3.04
C GLY A 108 -10.47 12.35 -3.82
N ASP A 109 -9.45 13.05 -3.32
CA ASP A 109 -8.96 14.30 -3.89
C ASP A 109 -8.06 14.08 -5.12
N ASP A 110 -7.48 12.88 -5.27
CA ASP A 110 -6.53 12.50 -6.32
C ASP A 110 -5.40 13.53 -6.48
N LEU A 111 -4.74 13.89 -5.36
CA LEU A 111 -3.80 15.02 -5.28
C LEU A 111 -2.66 15.00 -6.32
N LEU A 112 -2.31 13.83 -6.84
CA LEU A 112 -1.25 13.64 -7.84
C LEU A 112 -1.80 13.26 -9.23
N GLY A 113 -3.13 13.16 -9.39
CA GLY A 113 -3.80 12.95 -10.67
C GLY A 113 -3.73 11.52 -11.22
N TYR A 114 -3.24 10.53 -10.46
CA TYR A 114 -3.04 9.18 -10.99
C TYR A 114 -4.34 8.51 -11.44
N HIS A 115 -5.44 8.78 -10.73
CA HIS A 115 -6.73 8.23 -11.13
C HIS A 115 -7.31 8.96 -12.34
N ALA A 116 -7.26 10.29 -12.34
CA ALA A 116 -7.73 11.12 -13.46
C ALA A 116 -6.99 10.80 -14.78
N GLU A 117 -5.69 10.50 -14.70
CA GLU A 117 -4.86 10.08 -15.84
C GLU A 117 -5.06 8.61 -16.25
N GLY A 118 -5.89 7.86 -15.51
CA GLY A 118 -6.21 6.46 -15.83
C GLY A 118 -5.06 5.48 -15.56
N VAL A 119 -4.08 5.87 -14.74
CA VAL A 119 -2.90 5.06 -14.42
C VAL A 119 -2.96 4.41 -13.03
N ALA A 120 -4.01 4.69 -12.25
CA ALA A 120 -4.27 4.05 -10.96
C ALA A 120 -5.76 3.85 -10.66
N TRP A 121 -6.06 2.85 -9.83
CA TRP A 121 -7.35 2.75 -9.16
C TRP A 121 -7.37 3.63 -7.91
N GLN A 122 -8.41 4.45 -7.74
CA GLN A 122 -8.67 5.18 -6.50
C GLN A 122 -9.63 4.40 -5.61
N VAL A 123 -9.24 4.20 -4.35
CA VAL A 123 -10.08 3.56 -3.33
C VAL A 123 -10.12 4.40 -2.07
N LYS A 124 -11.24 4.37 -1.34
CA LYS A 124 -11.47 5.24 -0.17
C LYS A 124 -11.49 4.51 1.17
N ASP A 125 -11.49 3.18 1.16
CA ASP A 125 -11.63 2.35 2.35
C ASP A 125 -11.07 0.94 2.13
N ALA A 126 -10.93 0.20 3.23
CA ALA A 126 -10.42 -1.18 3.26
C ALA A 126 -11.24 -2.16 2.40
N GLY A 127 -12.57 -1.99 2.37
CA GLY A 127 -13.47 -2.90 1.65
C GLY A 127 -13.25 -2.80 0.14
N ARG A 128 -13.21 -1.57 -0.39
CA ARG A 128 -12.93 -1.35 -1.81
C ARG A 128 -11.48 -1.70 -2.16
N LEU A 129 -10.53 -1.40 -1.27
CA LEU A 129 -9.14 -1.80 -1.44
C LEU A 129 -9.00 -3.32 -1.60
N LYS A 130 -9.67 -4.11 -0.76
CA LYS A 130 -9.66 -5.57 -0.85
C LYS A 130 -10.19 -6.06 -2.20
N ILE A 131 -11.35 -5.56 -2.63
CA ILE A 131 -11.98 -5.98 -3.89
C ILE A 131 -11.07 -5.70 -5.07
N ILE A 132 -10.56 -4.46 -5.18
CA ILE A 132 -9.68 -4.09 -6.30
C ILE A 132 -8.37 -4.86 -6.27
N SER A 133 -7.78 -5.05 -5.08
CA SER A 133 -6.53 -5.82 -4.97
C SER A 133 -6.72 -7.27 -5.43
N ASP A 134 -7.83 -7.90 -5.05
CA ASP A 134 -8.15 -9.27 -5.47
C ASP A 134 -8.38 -9.38 -6.99
N GLU A 135 -9.12 -8.44 -7.58
CA GLU A 135 -9.35 -8.36 -9.04
C GLU A 135 -8.02 -8.18 -9.81
N VAL A 136 -7.13 -7.32 -9.31
CA VAL A 136 -5.84 -7.02 -9.95
C VAL A 136 -4.88 -8.19 -9.86
N LEU A 137 -4.87 -8.93 -8.73
CA LEU A 137 -3.93 -10.03 -8.52
C LEU A 137 -4.36 -11.34 -9.20
N GLN A 138 -5.66 -11.52 -9.45
CA GLN A 138 -6.19 -12.71 -10.16
C GLN A 138 -6.17 -12.59 -11.69
N GLY A 139 -6.03 -11.37 -12.23
CA GLY A 139 -5.97 -11.10 -13.68
C GLY A 139 -4.61 -11.40 -14.30
#